data_AF-A0A2N1UW24-F1
#
_entry.id   AF-A0A2N1UW24-F1
#
_cell.length_a   1.000
_cell.length_b   1.000
_cell.length_c   1.000
_cell.angle_alpha   90.00
_cell.angle_beta   90.00
_cell.angle_gamma   90.00
#
_symmetry.space_group_name_H-M   'P 1'
#
loop_
_entity.id
_entity.type
_entity.pdbx_description
1 polymer ?
#
loop_
_entity_poly.entity_id
_entity_poly.type
_entity_poly.pdbx_seq_one_letter_code
_entity_poly.pdbx_strand_id
1 'polypeptide(L)'
;YADFKQLRTQLSEAGGQKLAELLTPLHYLVGGSRYSPTGDHSEIKLQGEIARTDFGALIGQATGIPEAQERARISSVKANMHTLQTLVETYAVDWGGIYPRNLQDLYAEASRKTDYGSYWRDVKNPYSAQSGIGHQGSLLDFKNYLPEAKADFKGLAMYQPLPGPEPTSYAIYGTDQHGDLIQDRQGGVFVLSNS
;
A
#
# COMPACT_ATOMS: atom_id res chain seq x y z
N TYR A 1 -40.15 -10.74 5.25
CA TYR A 1 -40.37 -12.19 5.07
C TYR A 1 -40.38 -12.65 3.59
N ALA A 2 -39.76 -11.88 2.70
CA ALA A 2 -38.87 -12.39 1.65
C ALA A 2 -37.44 -12.06 2.17
N ASP A 3 -36.35 -12.79 1.98
CA ASP A 3 -35.99 -13.64 0.85
C ASP A 3 -34.81 -14.57 1.24
N PHE A 4 -35.08 -15.57 2.07
CA PHE A 4 -34.07 -16.59 2.43
C PHE A 4 -33.93 -17.70 1.38
N LYS A 5 -34.83 -17.73 0.38
CA LYS A 5 -34.81 -18.73 -0.70
C LYS A 5 -33.89 -18.31 -1.83
N GLN A 6 -33.79 -17.02 -2.20
CA GLN A 6 -32.83 -16.58 -3.22
C GLN A 6 -31.36 -16.76 -2.78
N LEU A 7 -31.08 -16.62 -1.48
CA LEU A 7 -29.74 -16.81 -0.91
C LEU A 7 -29.25 -18.27 -0.99
N ARG A 8 -30.16 -19.26 -0.97
CA ARG A 8 -29.79 -20.68 -1.16
C ARG A 8 -29.50 -21.04 -2.61
N THR A 9 -30.13 -20.36 -3.57
CA THR A 9 -29.88 -20.61 -5.00
C THR A 9 -28.54 -20.03 -5.44
N GLN A 10 -28.15 -18.84 -4.95
CA GLN A 10 -26.86 -18.24 -5.30
C GLN A 10 -25.64 -18.98 -4.70
N LEU A 11 -25.79 -19.61 -3.52
CA LEU A 11 -24.74 -20.43 -2.92
C LEU A 11 -24.56 -21.80 -3.60
N SER A 12 -25.50 -22.22 -4.45
CA SER A 12 -25.42 -23.47 -5.22
C SER A 12 -24.68 -23.31 -6.56
N GLU A 13 -24.53 -22.09 -7.07
CA GLU A 13 -23.90 -21.83 -8.38
C GLU A 13 -22.41 -21.44 -8.26
N ALA A 14 -21.96 -21.02 -7.08
CA ALA A 14 -20.56 -20.69 -6.80
C ALA A 14 -19.81 -21.87 -6.14
N GLY A 15 -19.44 -22.87 -6.93
CA GLY A 15 -18.22 -23.67 -6.68
C GLY A 15 -18.28 -24.65 -5.50
N GLY A 16 -19.19 -25.62 -5.56
CA GLY A 16 -19.31 -26.74 -4.62
C GLY A 16 -18.21 -27.80 -4.65
N GLN A 17 -16.92 -27.43 -4.71
CA GLN A 17 -15.82 -28.39 -4.53
C GLN A 17 -14.70 -27.94 -3.57
N LYS A 18 -14.67 -26.69 -3.09
CA LYS A 18 -13.56 -26.19 -2.25
C LYS A 18 -13.85 -25.99 -0.76
N LEU A 19 -15.06 -26.33 -0.30
CA LEU A 19 -15.45 -26.21 1.12
C LEU A 19 -15.51 -27.55 1.87
N ALA A 20 -15.31 -28.68 1.19
CA ALA A 20 -15.29 -30.00 1.81
C ALA A 20 -13.94 -30.35 2.47
N GLU A 21 -12.85 -29.65 2.15
CA GLU A 21 -11.53 -29.86 2.76
C GLU A 21 -11.31 -29.06 4.06
N LEU A 22 -12.20 -28.11 4.39
CA LEU A 22 -12.09 -27.29 5.60
C LEU A 22 -12.85 -27.87 6.81
N LEU A 23 -13.46 -29.06 6.67
CA LEU A 23 -14.20 -29.72 7.74
C LEU A 23 -13.79 -31.19 7.91
N THR A 24 -12.49 -31.48 7.92
CA THR A 24 -12.01 -32.72 8.57
C THR A 24 -12.08 -32.56 10.09
N PRO A 25 -12.83 -33.41 10.82
CA PRO A 25 -12.95 -33.31 12.26
C PRO A 25 -11.69 -33.84 12.97
N LEU A 26 -11.23 -33.07 13.94
CA LEU A 26 -10.32 -33.46 15.02
C LEU A 26 -10.81 -34.76 15.68
N HIS A 27 -10.24 -35.90 15.28
CA HIS A 27 -10.29 -37.15 16.02
C HIS A 27 -8.84 -37.55 16.33
N TYR A 28 -8.37 -37.29 17.56
CA TYR A 28 -7.60 -38.23 18.40
C TYR A 28 -7.05 -37.51 19.64
N LEU A 29 -7.71 -37.69 20.80
CA LEU A 29 -7.07 -37.79 22.12
C LEU A 29 -8.14 -38.04 23.20
N VAL A 30 -8.77 -39.21 23.15
CA VAL A 30 -9.43 -39.78 24.33
C VAL A 30 -8.46 -40.82 24.91
N GLY A 31 -7.57 -40.35 25.79
CA GLY A 31 -6.74 -41.22 26.63
C GLY A 31 -7.59 -41.79 27.75
N GLY A 32 -7.65 -43.12 27.83
CA GLY A 32 -8.53 -43.87 28.74
C GLY A 32 -8.27 -43.60 30.22
N SER A 33 -9.35 -43.37 30.94
CA SER A 33 -9.40 -43.37 32.41
C SER A 33 -9.42 -44.81 32.91
N ARG A 34 -8.43 -45.20 33.72
CA ARG A 34 -8.44 -46.44 34.50
C ARG A 34 -8.92 -46.08 35.92
N TYR A 35 -10.07 -46.62 36.31
CA TYR A 35 -10.55 -46.58 37.69
C TYR A 35 -9.68 -47.50 38.55
N SER A 36 -9.08 -46.97 39.61
CA SER A 36 -8.50 -47.72 40.72
C SER A 36 -9.33 -47.39 41.98
N PRO A 37 -9.86 -48.36 42.73
CA PRO A 37 -10.68 -48.08 43.91
C PRO A 37 -9.83 -48.27 45.18
N THR A 38 -9.08 -47.26 45.58
CA THR A 38 -8.57 -47.14 46.96
C THR A 38 -8.32 -45.66 47.25
N GLY A 39 -8.96 -45.17 48.31
CA GLY A 39 -9.12 -43.75 48.60
C GLY A 39 -7.83 -42.99 48.83
N ASP A 40 -7.82 -41.76 48.34
CA ASP A 40 -7.23 -40.62 49.02
C ASP A 40 -7.83 -39.33 48.46
N HIS A 41 -8.11 -38.37 49.34
CA HIS A 41 -8.72 -37.09 48.96
C HIS A 41 -7.69 -36.22 48.26
N SER A 42 -7.71 -36.18 46.92
CA SER A 42 -6.97 -35.19 46.14
C SER A 42 -7.91 -34.35 45.31
N GLU A 43 -7.92 -33.06 45.65
CA GLU A 43 -8.67 -31.98 45.01
C GLU A 43 -8.19 -31.81 43.56
N ILE A 44 -9.00 -32.24 42.59
CA ILE A 44 -8.71 -32.06 41.17
C ILE A 44 -8.96 -30.59 40.80
N LYS A 45 -7.89 -29.78 40.80
CA LYS A 45 -7.92 -28.44 40.23
C LYS A 45 -7.85 -28.54 38.69
N LEU A 46 -9.01 -28.45 38.05
CA LEU A 46 -9.12 -28.25 36.61
C LEU A 46 -8.69 -26.82 36.27
N GLN A 47 -7.40 -26.62 36.00
CA GLN A 47 -6.90 -25.42 35.33
C GLN A 47 -7.24 -25.53 33.84
N GLY A 48 -8.47 -25.13 33.50
CA GLY A 48 -8.88 -24.92 32.11
C GLY A 48 -8.27 -23.62 31.61
N GLU A 49 -7.10 -23.69 30.99
CA GLU A 49 -6.53 -22.61 30.21
C GLU A 49 -7.31 -22.51 28.89
N ILE A 50 -8.43 -21.76 28.92
CA ILE A 50 -9.15 -21.41 27.70
C ILE A 50 -8.20 -20.50 26.91
N ALA A 51 -7.53 -21.08 25.92
CA ALA A 51 -6.82 -20.33 24.90
C ALA A 51 -7.79 -19.28 24.35
N ARG A 52 -7.56 -18.01 24.72
CA ARG A 52 -8.25 -16.87 24.14
C ARG A 52 -7.78 -16.80 22.69
N THR A 53 -8.43 -17.56 21.82
CA THR A 53 -8.33 -17.34 20.38
C THR A 53 -8.80 -15.91 20.16
N ASP A 54 -7.86 -15.06 19.76
CA ASP A 54 -8.06 -13.65 19.55
C ASP A 54 -9.02 -13.47 18.35
N PHE A 55 -10.32 -13.46 18.63
CA PHE A 55 -11.38 -13.36 17.62
C PHE A 55 -11.26 -12.08 16.78
N GLY A 56 -10.52 -11.06 17.27
CA GLY A 56 -10.17 -9.87 16.49
C GLY A 56 -9.28 -10.16 15.28
N ALA A 57 -8.38 -11.14 15.37
CA ALA A 57 -7.50 -11.52 14.26
C ALA A 57 -8.23 -12.32 13.16
N LEU A 58 -9.31 -13.03 13.52
CA LEU A 58 -10.09 -13.87 12.60
C LEU A 58 -11.18 -13.10 11.84
N ILE A 59 -11.72 -12.01 12.41
CA ILE A 59 -12.69 -11.15 11.71
C ILE A 59 -12.00 -10.26 10.65
N GLY A 60 -10.71 -9.93 10.85
CA GLY A 60 -9.94 -9.11 9.91
C GLY A 60 -9.66 -9.76 8.54
N GLN A 61 -9.81 -11.08 8.42
CA GLN A 61 -9.61 -11.80 7.14
C GLN A 61 -10.85 -11.82 6.24
N ALA A 62 -12.02 -11.39 6.72
CA ALA A 62 -13.28 -11.46 5.96
C ALA A 62 -13.83 -10.09 5.48
N THR A 63 -13.15 -8.99 5.76
CA THR A 63 -13.62 -7.63 5.39
C THR A 63 -12.50 -6.90 4.66
N GLY A 64 -12.74 -6.37 3.46
CA GLY A 64 -11.77 -5.70 2.55
C GLY A 64 -11.09 -4.41 3.07
N ILE A 65 -10.76 -4.35 4.35
CA ILE A 65 -9.99 -3.31 5.03
C ILE A 65 -8.57 -3.19 4.46
N PRO A 66 -7.83 -4.30 4.17
CA PRO A 66 -6.49 -4.17 3.58
C PRO A 66 -6.52 -3.50 2.20
N GLU A 67 -7.51 -3.86 1.36
CA GLU A 67 -7.67 -3.28 0.02
C GLU A 67 -8.15 -1.83 0.05
N ALA A 68 -9.04 -1.48 0.98
CA ALA A 68 -9.49 -0.10 1.14
C ALA A 68 -8.35 0.82 1.60
N GLN A 69 -7.53 0.38 2.57
CA GLN A 69 -6.34 1.10 3.01
C GLN A 69 -5.34 1.24 1.87
N GLU A 70 -5.12 0.19 1.10
CA GLU A 70 -4.17 0.24 0.00
C GLU A 70 -4.60 1.22 -1.09
N ARG A 71 -5.87 1.19 -1.49
CA ARG A 71 -6.43 2.18 -2.43
C ARG A 71 -6.29 3.61 -1.91
N ALA A 72 -6.44 3.83 -0.61
CA ALA A 72 -6.24 5.14 0.00
C ALA A 72 -4.77 5.57 -0.10
N ARG A 73 -3.81 4.69 0.20
CA ARG A 73 -2.38 5.00 0.07
C ARG A 73 -1.96 5.27 -1.37
N ILE A 74 -2.41 4.46 -2.33
CA ILE A 74 -2.18 4.71 -3.77
C ILE A 74 -2.76 6.08 -4.17
N SER A 75 -3.94 6.44 -3.66
CA SER A 75 -4.53 7.76 -3.92
C SER A 75 -3.66 8.89 -3.36
N SER A 76 -3.05 8.70 -2.19
CA SER A 76 -2.06 9.64 -1.63
C SER A 76 -0.80 9.74 -2.49
N VAL A 77 -0.27 8.63 -3.03
CA VAL A 77 0.86 8.68 -3.98
C VAL A 77 0.48 9.48 -5.22
N LYS A 78 -0.72 9.27 -5.78
CA LYS A 78 -1.20 10.05 -6.94
C LYS A 78 -1.37 11.54 -6.60
N ALA A 79 -1.81 11.88 -5.40
CA ALA A 79 -1.84 13.26 -4.93
C ALA A 79 -0.43 13.87 -4.83
N ASN A 80 0.55 13.09 -4.36
CA ASN A 80 1.97 13.50 -4.35
C ASN A 80 2.50 13.73 -5.78
N MET A 81 2.14 12.87 -6.73
CA MET A 81 2.49 13.04 -8.15
C MET A 81 1.94 14.35 -8.72
N HIS A 82 0.66 14.69 -8.46
CA HIS A 82 0.08 15.97 -8.90
C HIS A 82 0.67 17.19 -8.18
N THR A 83 1.04 17.03 -6.91
CA THR A 83 1.78 18.08 -6.17
C THR A 83 3.12 18.34 -6.85
N LEU A 84 3.87 17.28 -7.17
CA LEU A 84 5.14 17.38 -7.88
C LEU A 84 4.97 17.99 -9.28
N GLN A 85 3.93 17.60 -10.03
CA GLN A 85 3.59 18.22 -11.31
C GLN A 85 3.41 19.73 -11.15
N THR A 86 2.64 20.17 -10.15
CA THR A 86 2.42 21.61 -9.91
C THR A 86 3.73 22.34 -9.64
N LEU A 87 4.65 21.75 -8.87
CA LEU A 87 5.97 22.34 -8.60
C LEU A 87 6.82 22.46 -9.87
N VAL A 88 6.84 21.41 -10.68
CA VAL A 88 7.59 21.33 -11.95
C VAL A 88 7.04 22.32 -12.98
N GLU A 89 5.72 22.46 -13.09
CA GLU A 89 5.08 23.45 -13.97
C GLU A 89 5.31 24.88 -13.49
N THR A 90 5.29 25.12 -12.18
CA THR A 90 5.63 26.43 -11.60
C THR A 90 7.06 26.82 -11.95
N TYR A 91 8.01 25.88 -11.81
CA TYR A 91 9.39 26.09 -12.23
C TYR A 91 9.48 26.46 -13.72
N ALA A 92 8.78 25.73 -14.61
CA ALA A 92 8.83 26.01 -16.03
C ALA A 92 8.31 27.42 -16.40
N VAL A 93 7.30 27.93 -15.70
CA VAL A 93 6.80 29.30 -15.89
C VAL A 93 7.90 30.33 -15.61
N ASP A 94 8.67 30.15 -14.55
CA ASP A 94 9.75 31.08 -14.16
C ASP A 94 10.99 30.95 -15.07
N TRP A 95 11.18 29.78 -15.69
CA TRP A 95 12.36 29.44 -16.51
C TRP A 95 12.07 29.37 -18.02
N GLY A 96 11.03 30.06 -18.49
CA GLY A 96 10.77 30.22 -19.93
C GLY A 96 10.38 28.93 -20.65
N GLY A 97 9.72 28.01 -19.96
CA GLY A 97 9.30 26.70 -20.48
C GLY A 97 10.33 25.59 -20.33
N ILE A 98 11.46 25.86 -19.64
CA ILE A 98 12.49 24.85 -19.35
C ILE A 98 12.16 24.20 -18.00
N TYR A 99 12.08 22.87 -17.99
CA TYR A 99 11.85 22.06 -16.80
C TYR A 99 13.16 21.79 -16.03
N PRO A 100 13.10 21.45 -14.73
CA PRO A 100 14.31 21.17 -13.95
C PRO A 100 14.99 19.88 -14.44
N ARG A 101 16.33 19.80 -14.37
CA ARG A 101 17.08 18.61 -14.84
C ARG A 101 17.05 17.45 -13.84
N ASN A 102 16.60 17.71 -12.62
CA ASN A 102 16.46 16.76 -11.53
C ASN A 102 15.69 17.43 -10.37
N LEU A 103 15.30 16.64 -9.38
CA LEU A 103 14.60 17.14 -8.20
C LEU A 103 15.46 18.07 -7.33
N GLN A 104 16.79 17.93 -7.36
CA GLN A 104 17.67 18.80 -6.58
C GLN A 104 17.65 20.24 -7.11
N ASP A 105 17.64 20.43 -8.43
CA ASP A 105 17.49 21.74 -9.07
C ASP A 105 16.11 22.35 -8.76
N LEU A 106 15.05 21.53 -8.84
CA LEU A 106 13.70 21.96 -8.46
C LEU A 106 13.65 22.41 -6.99
N TYR A 107 14.21 21.62 -6.07
CA TYR A 107 14.24 21.95 -4.65
C TYR A 107 15.04 23.22 -4.38
N ALA A 108 16.20 23.37 -5.02
CA ALA A 108 17.06 24.53 -4.86
C ALA A 108 16.34 25.81 -5.24
N GLU A 109 15.53 25.81 -6.31
CA GLU A 109 14.75 26.99 -6.70
C GLU A 109 13.47 27.15 -5.87
N ALA A 110 12.68 26.09 -5.72
CA ALA A 110 11.40 26.14 -5.00
C ALA A 110 11.51 26.48 -3.51
N SER A 111 12.66 26.17 -2.91
CA SER A 111 12.94 26.50 -1.51
C SER A 111 13.40 27.95 -1.31
N ARG A 112 13.74 28.68 -2.38
CA ARG A 112 14.14 30.09 -2.25
C ARG A 112 12.94 30.92 -1.82
N LYS A 113 13.19 31.87 -0.92
CA LYS A 113 12.20 32.89 -0.59
C LYS A 113 12.14 33.88 -1.74
N THR A 114 11.03 33.88 -2.45
CA THR A 114 10.67 34.92 -3.43
C THR A 114 9.75 35.95 -2.75
N ASP A 115 9.30 36.95 -3.50
CA ASP A 115 8.26 37.90 -3.07
C ASP A 115 6.92 37.19 -2.73
N TYR A 116 6.71 36.00 -3.28
CA TYR A 116 5.55 35.14 -3.00
C TYR A 116 5.86 34.04 -1.95
N GLY A 117 7.06 34.05 -1.37
CA GLY A 117 7.55 33.02 -0.46
C GLY A 117 8.18 31.82 -1.18
N SER A 118 8.46 30.76 -0.43
CA SER A 118 8.86 29.47 -0.99
C SER A 118 7.60 28.72 -1.44
N TYR A 119 7.64 28.13 -2.64
CA TYR A 119 6.55 27.30 -3.16
C TYR A 119 6.81 25.81 -2.97
N TRP A 120 7.94 25.43 -2.38
CA TRP A 120 8.21 24.03 -2.01
C TRP A 120 7.14 23.52 -1.05
N ARG A 121 6.63 22.31 -1.33
CA ARG A 121 5.64 21.62 -0.51
C ARG A 121 6.26 20.39 0.13
N ASP A 122 6.01 20.21 1.42
CA ASP A 122 6.40 19.00 2.12
C ASP A 122 5.49 17.84 1.67
N VAL A 123 6.03 16.97 0.83
CA VAL A 123 5.33 15.78 0.32
C VAL A 123 5.66 14.61 1.26
N LYS A 124 4.64 13.86 1.70
CA LYS A 124 4.81 12.73 2.62
C LYS A 124 4.56 11.39 1.95
N ASN A 125 5.43 10.42 2.19
CA ASN A 125 5.26 9.05 1.73
C ASN A 125 4.15 8.37 2.56
N PRO A 126 3.08 7.84 1.93
CA PRO A 126 1.94 7.26 2.66
C PRO A 126 2.23 5.91 3.32
N TYR A 127 3.40 5.31 3.09
CA TYR A 127 3.79 4.02 3.66
C TYR A 127 4.89 4.11 4.72
N SER A 128 5.75 5.13 4.67
CA SER A 128 6.81 5.35 5.67
C SER A 128 6.61 6.61 6.51
N ALA A 129 5.67 7.49 6.13
CA ALA A 129 5.47 8.83 6.69
C ALA A 129 6.70 9.77 6.58
N GLN A 130 7.71 9.37 5.81
CA GLN A 130 8.91 10.18 5.55
C GLN A 130 8.63 11.22 4.46
N SER A 131 9.40 12.30 4.48
CA SER A 131 9.35 13.37 3.48
C SER A 131 10.72 13.60 2.84
N GLY A 132 10.75 14.34 1.74
CA GLY A 132 11.98 14.80 1.10
C GLY A 132 12.39 13.97 -0.12
N ILE A 133 13.59 14.27 -0.63
CA ILE A 133 14.16 13.64 -1.83
C ILE A 133 15.05 12.47 -1.42
N GLY A 134 14.92 11.34 -2.13
CA GLY A 134 15.77 10.16 -1.98
C GLY A 134 14.98 8.88 -1.69
N HIS A 135 15.71 7.77 -1.52
CA HIS A 135 15.14 6.42 -1.36
C HIS A 135 14.27 6.29 -0.10
N GLN A 136 14.61 7.03 0.96
CA GLN A 136 13.83 7.09 2.20
C GLN A 136 12.86 8.28 2.22
N GLY A 137 12.72 8.99 1.11
CA GLY A 137 11.89 10.17 1.01
C GLY A 137 10.47 9.86 0.53
N SER A 138 9.87 10.87 -0.05
CA SER A 138 8.61 10.79 -0.79
C SER A 138 8.81 11.04 -2.29
N LEU A 139 9.94 11.64 -2.66
CA LEU A 139 10.28 12.02 -4.03
C LEU A 139 11.62 11.41 -4.46
N LEU A 140 11.76 11.01 -5.73
CA LEU A 140 13.00 10.46 -6.28
C LEU A 140 13.19 10.83 -7.76
N ASP A 141 14.41 11.05 -8.22
CA ASP A 141 14.67 11.11 -9.67
C ASP A 141 14.54 9.71 -10.28
N PHE A 142 13.77 9.57 -11.36
CA PHE A 142 13.49 8.28 -11.99
C PHE A 142 14.74 7.53 -12.44
N LYS A 143 15.81 8.23 -12.80
CA LYS A 143 17.12 7.62 -13.15
C LYS A 143 17.74 6.80 -12.00
N ASN A 144 17.30 7.02 -10.76
CA ASN A 144 17.74 6.30 -9.58
C ASN A 144 16.81 5.14 -9.21
N TYR A 145 15.72 4.93 -9.97
CA TYR A 145 14.83 3.79 -9.81
C TYR A 145 15.49 2.53 -10.34
N LEU A 146 15.70 1.55 -9.45
CA LEU A 146 16.29 0.26 -9.76
C LEU A 146 15.22 -0.83 -9.60
N PRO A 147 14.64 -1.36 -10.70
CA PRO A 147 13.53 -2.32 -10.62
C PRO A 147 13.83 -3.58 -9.80
N GLU A 148 15.10 -3.94 -9.64
CA GLU A 148 15.57 -5.04 -8.80
C GLU A 148 15.51 -4.76 -7.29
N ALA A 149 15.48 -3.49 -6.85
CA ALA A 149 15.46 -3.08 -5.45
C ALA A 149 14.09 -2.53 -5.00
N LYS A 150 13.01 -3.17 -5.43
CA LYS A 150 11.62 -2.66 -5.29
C LYS A 150 11.22 -2.25 -3.86
N ALA A 151 11.66 -2.99 -2.84
CA ALA A 151 11.30 -2.71 -1.45
C ALA A 151 11.69 -1.29 -1.00
N ASP A 152 12.76 -0.73 -1.56
CA ASP A 152 13.25 0.62 -1.23
C ASP A 152 12.46 1.73 -1.93
N PHE A 153 11.59 1.39 -2.88
CA PHE A 153 10.86 2.34 -3.70
C PHE A 153 9.37 2.41 -3.36
N LYS A 154 8.97 1.97 -2.17
CA LYS A 154 7.55 1.95 -1.77
C LYS A 154 6.93 3.35 -1.70
N GLY A 155 5.88 3.61 -2.47
CA GLY A 155 5.06 4.82 -2.34
C GLY A 155 5.70 6.16 -2.71
N LEU A 156 6.69 6.14 -3.60
CA LEU A 156 7.40 7.32 -4.08
C LEU A 156 6.67 7.95 -5.26
N ALA A 157 6.82 9.27 -5.41
CA ALA A 157 6.58 9.96 -6.68
C ALA A 157 7.93 10.26 -7.35
N MET A 158 8.08 9.88 -8.61
CA MET A 158 9.37 9.93 -9.30
C MET A 158 9.34 10.89 -10.48
N TYR A 159 10.40 11.68 -10.64
CA TYR A 159 10.53 12.69 -11.70
C TYR A 159 11.50 12.24 -12.78
N GLN A 160 11.13 12.38 -14.05
CA GLN A 160 11.98 12.14 -15.21
C GLN A 160 11.91 13.34 -16.16
N PRO A 161 12.98 14.14 -16.33
CA PRO A 161 13.07 15.06 -17.45
C PRO A 161 13.26 14.25 -18.75
N LEU A 162 12.56 14.62 -19.81
CA LEU A 162 12.72 14.03 -21.13
C LEU A 162 13.89 14.71 -21.88
N PRO A 163 14.51 14.04 -22.87
CA PRO A 163 15.85 14.38 -23.37
C PRO A 163 16.00 15.81 -23.90
N GLY A 164 17.15 16.42 -23.60
CA GLY A 164 17.58 17.73 -24.10
C GLY A 164 18.53 18.42 -23.10
N PRO A 165 19.41 19.33 -23.55
CA PRO A 165 20.21 20.16 -22.63
C PRO A 165 19.32 21.11 -21.79
N GLU A 166 18.15 21.43 -22.32
CA GLU A 166 17.09 22.24 -21.75
C GLU A 166 15.78 21.44 -21.91
N PRO A 167 15.43 20.60 -20.92
CA PRO A 167 14.29 19.71 -21.08
C PRO A 167 12.99 20.53 -21.15
N THR A 168 12.25 20.38 -22.25
CA THR A 168 10.94 21.01 -22.46
C THR A 168 9.79 20.04 -22.24
N SER A 169 10.11 18.82 -21.82
CA SER A 169 9.11 17.80 -21.48
C SER A 169 9.55 16.97 -20.29
N TYR A 170 8.59 16.38 -19.59
CA TYR A 170 8.85 15.53 -18.42
C TYR A 170 7.81 14.40 -18.29
N ALA A 171 8.13 13.43 -17.45
CA ALA A 171 7.23 12.41 -16.96
C ALA A 171 7.33 12.28 -15.43
N ILE A 172 6.21 12.01 -14.77
CA ILE A 172 6.11 11.72 -13.34
C ILE A 172 5.44 10.37 -13.16
N TYR A 173 6.08 9.51 -12.39
CA TYR A 173 5.62 8.17 -12.07
C TYR A 173 5.31 8.07 -10.58
N GLY A 174 4.54 7.05 -10.19
CA GLY A 174 4.34 6.69 -8.79
C GLY A 174 4.55 5.21 -8.58
N THR A 175 4.93 4.81 -7.37
CA THR A 175 5.08 3.41 -6.99
C THR A 175 4.07 2.98 -5.93
N ASP A 176 3.74 1.69 -5.92
CA ASP A 176 2.79 1.09 -4.99
C ASP A 176 3.45 0.57 -3.70
N GLN A 177 2.73 -0.24 -2.92
CA GLN A 177 3.25 -0.87 -1.71
C GLN A 177 4.39 -1.88 -1.93
N HIS A 178 4.58 -2.34 -3.15
CA HIS A 178 5.63 -3.28 -3.53
C HIS A 178 6.82 -2.58 -4.18
N GLY A 179 6.70 -1.28 -4.47
CA GLY A 179 7.68 -0.50 -5.23
C GLY A 179 7.56 -0.67 -6.75
N ASP A 180 6.46 -1.30 -7.19
CA ASP A 180 6.12 -1.42 -8.60
C ASP A 180 5.47 -0.13 -9.09
N LEU A 181 5.67 0.18 -10.38
CA LEU A 181 5.01 1.34 -10.99
C LEU A 181 3.49 1.17 -10.94
N ILE A 182 2.80 2.21 -10.47
CA ILE A 182 1.34 2.24 -10.41
C ILE A 182 0.79 2.04 -11.82
N GLN A 183 -0.17 1.14 -11.97
CA GLN A 183 -0.87 0.89 -13.22
C GLN A 183 -2.22 1.64 -13.26
N ASP A 184 -2.68 1.95 -14.47
CA ASP A 184 -4.04 2.42 -14.75
C ASP A 184 -5.04 1.25 -14.79
N ARG A 185 -6.30 1.53 -15.15
CA ARG A 185 -7.35 0.49 -15.20
C ARG A 185 -7.19 -0.46 -16.41
N GLN A 186 -6.38 -0.06 -17.39
CA GLN A 186 -6.11 -0.77 -18.63
C GLN A 186 -4.83 -1.62 -18.52
N GLY A 187 -4.11 -1.53 -17.40
CA GLY A 187 -2.84 -2.23 -17.14
C GLY A 187 -1.61 -1.48 -17.67
N GLY A 188 -1.77 -0.27 -18.21
CA GLY A 188 -0.67 0.62 -18.59
C GLY A 188 -0.05 1.28 -17.36
N VAL A 189 1.19 1.74 -17.45
CA VAL A 189 1.81 2.53 -16.38
C VAL A 189 1.10 3.88 -16.28
N PHE A 190 0.63 4.23 -15.08
CA PHE A 190 0.05 5.53 -14.80
C PHE A 190 1.16 6.59 -14.72
N VAL A 191 1.17 7.50 -15.69
CA VAL A 191 2.17 8.57 -15.84
C VAL A 191 1.47 9.91 -15.96
N LEU A 192 2.06 10.95 -15.36
CA LEU A 192 1.71 12.34 -15.63
C LEU A 192 2.82 12.95 -16.49
N SER A 193 2.48 13.50 -17.65
CA SER A 193 3.42 14.16 -18.56
C SER A 193 2.84 15.45 -19.12
N ASN A 194 3.70 16.28 -19.70
CA ASN A 194 3.31 17.43 -20.51
C ASN A 194 3.46 17.18 -22.04
N SER A 195 3.83 15.96 -22.42
CA SER A 195 3.94 15.46 -23.80
C SER A 195 2.78 14.55 -24.16
#